data_AF-A0A7J6TB76-F1
#
_entry.id   AF-A0A7J6TB76-F1
#
_cell.length_a   1.000
_cell.length_b   1.000
_cell.length_c   1.000
_cell.angle_alpha   90.00
_cell.angle_beta   90.00
_cell.angle_gamma   90.00
#
_symmetry.space_group_name_H-M   'P 1'
#
loop_
_entity.id
_entity.type
_entity.pdbx_description
1 polymer ?
#
loop_
_entity_poly.entity_id
_entity_poly.type
_entity_poly.pdbx_seq_one_letter_code
_entity_poly.pdbx_strand_id
1 'polypeptide(L)'
;MRSVISVSAVVAVAAAAGQCTQADHDLWMSYGQAFGNFVGYCGLVSFGSASGTTKCLVGGTDGALSEGCAQCFGTSVACGGQHCMMQCLAGPASAKCLECVGKTDCNPELYQCTGYGASQMPPPPTGTAPLPKTTQAPTTTTLATTTTIAPTTTTTTITTTTMPTTTTTTTPTTSTTTTVQTTASATSSSIPSTASAATTTEPVATTTEPVATTTEP
;
A
#
# COMPACT_ATOMS: atom_id res chain seq x y z
N MET A 1 5.74 -12.35 -48.14
CA MET A 1 4.88 -12.18 -46.95
C MET A 1 5.80 -11.74 -45.81
N ARG A 2 5.83 -10.44 -45.49
CA ARG A 2 6.74 -9.84 -44.49
C ARG A 2 5.97 -9.71 -43.17
N SER A 3 6.33 -10.50 -42.17
CA SER A 3 5.83 -10.33 -40.80
C SER A 3 6.54 -9.13 -40.15
N VAL A 4 5.74 -8.15 -39.73
CA VAL A 4 6.19 -7.06 -38.86
C VAL A 4 5.98 -7.52 -37.41
N ILE A 5 7.07 -7.71 -36.65
CA ILE A 5 6.97 -7.95 -35.21
C ILE A 5 7.28 -6.62 -34.52
N SER A 6 6.22 -6.08 -33.93
CA SER A 6 6.18 -4.87 -33.14
C SER A 6 7.10 -4.99 -31.93
N VAL A 7 8.11 -4.13 -31.80
CA VAL A 7 8.92 -4.04 -30.58
C VAL A 7 8.19 -3.06 -29.64
N SER A 8 7.30 -3.59 -28.81
CA SER A 8 6.70 -2.84 -27.71
C SER A 8 7.77 -2.56 -26.66
N ALA A 9 8.02 -1.28 -26.39
CA ALA A 9 8.80 -0.86 -25.24
C ALA A 9 8.08 -1.29 -23.95
N VAL A 10 8.57 -2.36 -23.31
CA VAL A 10 8.13 -2.77 -21.98
C VAL A 10 8.81 -1.84 -20.98
N VAL A 11 8.07 -0.83 -20.52
CA VAL A 11 8.43 -0.10 -19.30
C VAL A 11 8.31 -1.10 -18.15
N ALA A 12 9.44 -1.57 -17.65
CA ALA A 12 9.49 -2.37 -16.43
C ALA A 12 9.13 -1.46 -15.25
N VAL A 13 7.84 -1.35 -14.96
CA VAL A 13 7.37 -0.89 -13.65
C VAL A 13 7.80 -1.98 -12.68
N ALA A 14 8.72 -1.67 -11.76
CA ALA A 14 8.94 -2.52 -10.60
C ALA A 14 7.61 -2.61 -9.86
N ALA A 15 6.92 -3.75 -10.01
CA ALA A 15 5.78 -4.06 -9.18
C ALA A 15 6.29 -4.05 -7.73
N ALA A 16 5.77 -3.16 -6.89
CA ALA A 16 5.82 -3.38 -5.45
C ALA A 16 5.29 -4.80 -5.22
N ALA A 17 6.02 -5.63 -4.46
CA ALA A 17 5.71 -7.04 -4.29
C ALA A 17 4.48 -7.26 -3.38
N GLY A 18 3.32 -6.71 -3.77
CA GLY A 18 2.06 -6.75 -3.04
C GLY A 18 0.86 -6.41 -3.92
N GLN A 19 -0.34 -6.53 -3.36
CA GLN A 19 -1.63 -6.39 -4.04
C GLN A 19 -2.11 -4.94 -4.17
N CYS A 20 -1.44 -3.99 -3.51
CA CYS A 20 -1.79 -2.58 -3.58
C CYS A 20 -0.97 -1.86 -4.65
N THR A 21 -1.63 -1.01 -5.41
CA THR A 21 -1.02 -0.15 -6.43
C THR A 21 -0.50 1.16 -5.82
N GLN A 22 0.21 1.96 -6.62
CA GLN A 22 0.60 3.30 -6.21
C GLN A 22 -0.62 4.22 -5.98
N ALA A 23 -1.67 4.08 -6.81
CA ALA A 23 -2.89 4.87 -6.67
C ALA A 23 -3.61 4.59 -5.35
N ASP A 24 -3.61 3.33 -4.91
CA ASP A 24 -4.14 2.95 -3.59
C ASP A 24 -3.36 3.65 -2.48
N HIS A 25 -2.03 3.64 -2.57
CA HIS A 25 -1.17 4.28 -1.59
C HIS A 25 -1.38 5.79 -1.52
N ASP A 26 -1.42 6.45 -2.67
CA ASP A 26 -1.68 7.89 -2.75
C ASP A 26 -3.07 8.22 -2.17
N LEU A 27 -4.07 7.36 -2.38
CA LEU A 27 -5.40 7.50 -1.79
C LEU A 27 -5.32 7.50 -0.26
N TRP A 28 -4.82 6.45 0.39
CA TRP A 28 -4.83 6.41 1.86
C TRP A 28 -3.90 7.45 2.47
N MET A 29 -2.79 7.79 1.81
CA MET A 29 -1.90 8.86 2.25
C MET A 29 -2.57 10.24 2.19
N SER A 30 -3.39 10.50 1.16
CA SER A 30 -4.13 11.76 1.06
C SER A 30 -5.13 11.96 2.20
N TYR A 31 -5.72 10.88 2.71
CA TYR A 31 -6.65 10.89 3.84
C TYR A 31 -5.94 10.79 5.20
N GLY A 32 -4.74 10.22 5.25
CA GLY A 32 -3.94 10.06 6.47
C GLY A 32 -4.72 9.36 7.59
N GLN A 33 -4.81 10.02 8.75
CA GLN A 33 -5.52 9.50 9.92
C GLN A 33 -6.99 9.14 9.63
N ALA A 34 -7.66 9.86 8.72
CA ALA A 34 -9.05 9.59 8.38
C ALA A 34 -9.20 8.21 7.72
N PHE A 35 -8.21 7.77 6.94
CA PHE A 35 -8.20 6.43 6.38
C PHE A 35 -8.02 5.36 7.46
N GLY A 36 -7.10 5.56 8.41
CA GLY A 36 -6.94 4.65 9.56
C GLY A 36 -8.24 4.50 10.36
N ASN A 37 -8.92 5.61 10.65
CA ASN A 37 -10.22 5.60 11.33
C ASN A 37 -11.33 4.93 10.48
N PHE A 38 -11.26 5.07 9.16
CA PHE A 38 -12.18 4.43 8.23
C PHE A 38 -11.95 2.91 8.14
N VAL A 39 -10.71 2.43 8.13
CA VAL A 39 -10.38 1.00 8.26
C VAL A 39 -10.94 0.45 9.58
N GLY A 40 -10.73 1.17 10.69
CA GLY A 40 -11.32 0.83 11.99
C GLY A 40 -12.85 0.78 11.97
N TYR A 41 -13.50 1.77 11.35
CA TYR A 41 -14.94 1.80 11.15
C TYR A 41 -15.43 0.59 10.35
N CYS A 42 -14.81 0.31 9.20
CA CYS A 42 -15.16 -0.83 8.35
C CYS A 42 -14.94 -2.17 9.06
N GLY A 43 -13.92 -2.29 9.91
CA GLY A 43 -13.74 -3.43 10.78
C GLY A 43 -14.86 -3.58 11.79
N LEU A 44 -15.22 -2.49 12.47
CA LEU A 44 -16.28 -2.50 13.49
C LEU A 44 -17.64 -2.89 12.90
N VAL A 45 -18.09 -2.23 11.83
CA VAL A 45 -19.41 -2.50 11.22
C VAL A 45 -19.50 -3.87 10.55
N SER A 46 -18.35 -4.44 10.21
CA SER A 46 -18.24 -5.79 9.63
C SER A 46 -17.95 -6.86 10.68
N PHE A 47 -17.96 -6.51 11.97
CA PHE A 47 -17.62 -7.39 13.10
C PHE A 47 -16.26 -8.09 12.92
N GLY A 48 -15.29 -7.39 12.34
CA GLY A 48 -13.95 -7.92 12.06
C GLY A 48 -13.91 -8.94 10.91
N SER A 49 -14.97 -9.13 10.13
CA SER A 49 -14.92 -10.07 9.00
C SER A 49 -14.10 -9.53 7.83
N ALA A 50 -13.22 -10.37 7.26
CA ALA A 50 -12.37 -9.96 6.14
C ALA A 50 -13.21 -9.47 4.95
N SER A 51 -14.16 -10.28 4.49
CA SER A 51 -15.00 -9.96 3.34
C SER A 51 -15.88 -8.72 3.56
N GLY A 52 -16.45 -8.55 4.76
CA GLY A 52 -17.26 -7.39 5.08
C GLY A 52 -16.42 -6.10 5.10
N THR A 53 -15.24 -6.15 5.74
CA THR A 53 -14.32 -5.01 5.77
C THR A 53 -13.84 -4.65 4.37
N THR A 54 -13.47 -5.63 3.54
CA THR A 54 -13.10 -5.38 2.13
C THR A 54 -14.22 -4.70 1.37
N LYS A 55 -15.46 -5.20 1.46
CA LYS A 55 -16.62 -4.57 0.79
C LYS A 55 -16.87 -3.15 1.30
N CYS A 56 -16.73 -2.91 2.60
CA CYS A 56 -16.87 -1.58 3.18
C CYS A 56 -15.79 -0.62 2.68
N LEU A 57 -14.52 -1.04 2.60
CA LEU A 57 -13.43 -0.22 2.11
C LEU A 57 -13.59 0.16 0.64
N VAL A 58 -13.91 -0.82 -0.22
CA VAL A 58 -14.17 -0.57 -1.64
C VAL A 58 -15.37 0.36 -1.80
N GLY A 59 -16.48 0.11 -1.10
CA GLY A 59 -17.69 0.92 -1.19
C GLY A 59 -17.53 2.34 -0.65
N GLY A 60 -16.82 2.52 0.48
CA GLY A 60 -16.63 3.82 1.10
C GLY A 60 -15.56 4.69 0.43
N THR A 61 -14.73 4.10 -0.44
CA THR A 61 -13.82 4.83 -1.34
C THR A 61 -14.39 5.00 -2.75
N ASP A 62 -15.67 4.64 -2.96
CA ASP A 62 -16.34 4.68 -4.27
C ASP A 62 -15.56 3.90 -5.36
N GLY A 63 -14.88 2.82 -4.95
CA GLY A 63 -14.06 1.96 -5.81
C GLY A 63 -12.66 2.49 -6.11
N ALA A 64 -12.25 3.61 -5.52
CA ALA A 64 -10.90 4.16 -5.70
C ALA A 64 -9.82 3.27 -5.07
N LEU A 65 -10.14 2.53 -4.02
CA LEU A 65 -9.26 1.50 -3.48
C LEU A 65 -9.50 0.18 -4.23
N SER A 66 -8.44 -0.36 -4.83
CA SER A 66 -8.47 -1.62 -5.56
C SER A 66 -8.90 -2.78 -4.65
N GLU A 67 -9.62 -3.75 -5.23
CA GLU A 67 -10.20 -4.86 -4.45
C GLU A 67 -9.11 -5.73 -3.80
N GLY A 68 -8.01 -5.99 -4.51
CA GLY A 68 -6.86 -6.72 -3.97
C GLY A 68 -6.24 -6.00 -2.76
N CYS A 69 -6.13 -4.68 -2.83
CA CYS A 69 -5.62 -3.88 -1.72
C CYS A 69 -6.59 -3.84 -0.53
N ALA A 70 -7.89 -3.66 -0.80
CA ALA A 70 -8.94 -3.71 0.21
C ALA A 70 -9.01 -5.09 0.90
N GLN A 71 -8.65 -6.17 0.21
CA GLN A 71 -8.54 -7.50 0.78
C GLN A 71 -7.39 -7.61 1.79
N CYS A 72 -6.25 -6.94 1.56
CA CYS A 72 -5.15 -6.89 2.52
C CYS A 72 -5.58 -6.26 3.84
N PHE A 73 -6.22 -5.09 3.79
CA PHE A 73 -6.75 -4.42 4.99
C PHE A 73 -7.85 -5.25 5.65
N GLY A 74 -8.75 -5.87 4.86
CA GLY A 74 -9.78 -6.76 5.39
C GLY A 74 -9.20 -7.97 6.13
N THR A 75 -8.16 -8.60 5.59
CA THR A 75 -7.49 -9.75 6.21
C THR A 75 -6.78 -9.34 7.50
N SER A 76 -6.10 -8.19 7.51
CA SER A 76 -5.47 -7.66 8.73
C SER A 76 -6.47 -7.35 9.83
N VAL A 77 -7.62 -6.76 9.47
CA VAL A 77 -8.73 -6.54 10.41
C VAL A 77 -9.29 -7.85 10.94
N ALA A 78 -9.42 -8.88 10.10
CA ALA A 78 -9.86 -10.20 10.54
C ALA A 78 -8.87 -10.90 11.45
N CYS A 79 -7.56 -10.74 11.19
CA CYS A 79 -6.52 -11.20 12.10
C CYS A 79 -6.67 -10.53 13.48
N GLY A 80 -6.82 -9.20 13.52
CA GLY A 80 -7.09 -8.48 14.78
C GLY A 80 -8.41 -8.92 15.44
N GLY A 81 -9.45 -9.18 14.65
CA GLY A 81 -10.72 -9.70 15.12
C GLY A 81 -10.60 -11.08 15.76
N GLN A 82 -9.79 -11.98 15.21
CA GLN A 82 -9.61 -13.34 15.72
C GLN A 82 -8.72 -13.40 16.97
N HIS A 83 -7.63 -12.62 16.99
CA HIS A 83 -6.65 -12.67 18.07
C HIS A 83 -6.91 -11.68 19.20
N CYS A 84 -7.59 -10.57 18.91
CA CYS A 84 -7.72 -9.44 19.82
C CYS A 84 -9.18 -9.05 20.11
N MET A 85 -10.18 -9.84 19.70
CA MET A 85 -11.62 -9.52 19.84
C MET A 85 -11.97 -8.98 21.24
N MET A 86 -11.51 -9.70 22.28
CA MET A 86 -11.82 -9.37 23.67
C MET A 86 -11.19 -8.05 24.12
N GLN A 87 -10.01 -7.71 23.59
CA GLN A 87 -9.32 -6.46 23.88
C GLN A 87 -9.88 -5.29 23.05
N CYS A 88 -10.52 -5.60 21.92
CA CYS A 88 -11.14 -4.66 21.01
C CYS A 88 -12.64 -4.44 21.28
N LEU A 89 -13.19 -5.00 22.36
CA LEU A 89 -14.62 -4.89 22.70
C LEU A 89 -15.07 -3.43 22.92
N ALA A 90 -14.19 -2.59 23.46
CA ALA A 90 -14.42 -1.15 23.62
C ALA A 90 -14.24 -0.36 22.30
N GLY A 91 -13.85 -1.03 21.22
CA GLY A 91 -13.67 -0.48 19.87
C GLY A 91 -12.24 -0.66 19.35
N PRO A 92 -12.04 -0.59 18.02
CA PRO A 92 -10.76 -0.84 17.36
C PRO A 92 -9.70 0.25 17.64
N ALA A 93 -10.12 1.44 18.07
CA ALA A 93 -9.24 2.55 18.46
C ALA A 93 -8.85 2.52 19.95
N SER A 94 -9.33 1.54 20.72
CA SER A 94 -9.04 1.43 22.14
C SER A 94 -7.58 1.03 22.36
N ALA A 95 -6.91 1.61 23.37
CA ALA A 95 -5.51 1.32 23.66
C ALA A 95 -5.24 -0.20 23.84
N LYS A 96 -6.16 -0.94 24.46
CA LYS A 96 -6.08 -2.39 24.63
C LYS A 96 -6.12 -3.15 23.30
N CYS A 97 -6.94 -2.69 22.36
CA CYS A 97 -7.00 -3.25 21.02
C CYS A 97 -5.69 -3.02 20.28
N LEU A 98 -5.21 -1.78 20.25
CA LEU A 98 -3.98 -1.39 19.56
C LEU A 98 -2.75 -2.09 20.14
N GLU A 99 -2.67 -2.22 21.47
CA GLU A 99 -1.60 -2.97 22.14
C GLU A 99 -1.65 -4.46 21.79
N CYS A 100 -2.84 -5.05 21.71
CA CYS A 100 -2.99 -6.45 21.34
C CYS A 100 -2.56 -6.67 19.87
N VAL A 101 -3.07 -5.87 18.93
CA VAL A 101 -2.69 -5.97 17.51
C VAL A 101 -1.18 -5.74 17.33
N GLY A 102 -0.60 -4.79 18.07
CA GLY A 102 0.85 -4.56 18.07
C GLY A 102 1.71 -5.73 18.58
N LYS A 103 1.12 -6.69 19.29
CA LYS A 103 1.78 -7.93 19.75
C LYS A 103 1.55 -9.12 18.81
N THR A 104 0.82 -8.94 17.71
CA THR A 104 0.47 -9.98 16.74
C THR A 104 1.14 -9.75 15.39
N ASP A 105 1.15 -10.78 14.54
CA ASP A 105 1.68 -10.71 13.19
C ASP A 105 0.71 -10.08 12.16
N CYS A 106 -0.43 -9.53 12.59
CA CYS A 106 -1.41 -8.92 11.69
C CYS A 106 -0.86 -7.72 10.90
N ASN A 107 0.09 -6.97 11.48
CA ASN A 107 0.77 -5.84 10.84
C ASN A 107 1.83 -6.29 9.82
N PRO A 108 2.78 -7.19 10.15
CA PRO A 108 3.74 -7.68 9.16
C PRO A 108 3.09 -8.43 7.99
N GLU A 109 2.00 -9.17 8.21
CA GLU A 109 1.22 -9.76 7.11
C GLU A 109 0.56 -8.70 6.23
N LEU A 110 0.05 -7.62 6.83
CA LEU A 110 -0.47 -6.49 6.09
C LEU A 110 0.60 -5.83 5.22
N TYR A 111 1.80 -5.58 5.77
CA TYR A 111 2.93 -4.98 5.03
C TYR A 111 3.33 -5.83 3.83
N GLN A 112 3.41 -7.14 4.01
CA GLN A 112 3.69 -8.08 2.91
C GLN A 112 2.57 -8.10 1.89
N CYS A 113 1.31 -8.10 2.32
CA CYS A 113 0.17 -8.13 1.42
C CYS A 113 0.08 -6.87 0.56
N THR A 114 0.28 -5.68 1.15
CA THR A 114 0.18 -4.43 0.39
C THR A 114 1.45 -4.11 -0.40
N GLY A 115 2.60 -4.65 0.00
CA GLY A 115 3.90 -4.32 -0.57
C GLY A 115 4.48 -2.99 -0.03
N TYR A 116 3.92 -2.45 1.05
CA TYR A 116 4.36 -1.19 1.66
C TYR A 116 4.89 -1.39 3.09
N GLY A 117 5.93 -0.65 3.45
CA GLY A 117 6.53 -0.69 4.78
C GLY A 117 5.70 0.03 5.85
N ALA A 118 6.04 -0.18 7.13
CA ALA A 118 5.30 0.40 8.27
C ALA A 118 5.16 1.93 8.23
N SER A 119 6.16 2.66 7.72
CA SER A 119 6.12 4.13 7.61
C SER A 119 5.20 4.65 6.49
N GLN A 120 4.80 3.78 5.58
CA GLN A 120 3.93 4.09 4.44
C GLN A 120 2.47 3.68 4.69
N MET A 121 2.22 3.02 5.81
CA MET A 121 0.90 2.56 6.18
C MET A 121 0.09 3.67 6.83
N PRO A 122 -1.24 3.61 6.70
CA PRO A 122 -2.10 4.53 7.41
C PRO A 122 -1.86 4.40 8.92
N PRO A 123 -1.90 5.51 9.67
CA PRO A 123 -1.74 5.47 11.12
C PRO A 123 -2.79 4.56 11.78
N PRO A 124 -2.48 4.00 12.97
CA PRO A 124 -3.47 3.28 13.75
C PRO A 124 -4.73 4.12 14.00
N PRO A 125 -5.93 3.52 14.04
CA PRO A 125 -7.16 4.25 14.29
C PRO A 125 -7.13 4.92 15.67
N THR A 126 -7.48 6.21 15.71
CA THR A 126 -7.76 6.96 16.94
C THR A 126 -9.26 7.12 17.18
N GLY A 127 -10.08 6.70 16.21
CA GLY A 127 -11.53 6.60 16.30
C GLY A 127 -12.09 5.72 15.19
N THR A 128 -13.41 5.69 15.09
CA THR A 128 -14.13 4.97 14.03
C THR A 128 -15.09 5.93 13.36
N ALA A 129 -14.82 6.31 12.12
CA ALA A 129 -15.70 7.16 11.33
C ALA A 129 -15.71 6.69 9.87
N PRO A 130 -16.85 6.81 9.17
CA PRO A 130 -16.88 6.63 7.72
C PRO A 130 -15.93 7.64 7.04
N LEU A 131 -15.39 7.27 5.88
CA LEU A 131 -14.49 8.14 5.13
C LEU A 131 -15.25 9.42 4.72
N PRO A 132 -14.67 10.62 4.91
CA PRO A 132 -15.31 11.84 4.45
C PRO A 132 -15.39 11.80 2.91
N LYS A 133 -16.61 11.78 2.37
CA LYS A 133 -16.84 11.89 0.93
C LYS A 133 -16.57 13.32 0.49
N THR A 134 -15.37 13.57 -0.01
CA THR A 134 -14.93 14.91 -0.41
C THR A 134 -15.46 15.21 -1.82
N THR A 135 -16.54 16.00 -1.94
CA THR A 135 -16.86 16.77 -3.17
C THR A 135 -16.03 18.06 -3.27
N GLN A 136 -14.97 18.22 -2.47
CA GLN A 136 -14.10 19.39 -2.48
C GLN A 136 -12.70 19.00 -2.94
N ALA A 137 -12.26 19.66 -4.02
CA ALA A 137 -10.86 19.77 -4.39
C ALA A 137 -10.01 20.08 -3.14
N PRO A 138 -8.75 19.60 -3.07
CA PRO A 138 -7.90 19.82 -1.91
C PRO A 138 -7.75 21.33 -1.66
N THR A 139 -8.46 21.84 -0.66
CA THR A 139 -8.20 23.16 -0.12
C THR A 139 -6.91 23.02 0.67
N THR A 140 -5.80 23.44 0.06
CA THR A 140 -4.55 23.72 0.75
C THR A 140 -4.88 24.64 1.92
N THR A 141 -4.97 24.08 3.13
CA THR A 141 -4.97 24.87 4.37
C THR A 141 -3.55 25.40 4.52
N THR A 142 -3.26 26.49 3.82
CA THR A 142 -2.13 27.37 4.10
C THR A 142 -2.40 27.97 5.46
N LEU A 143 -1.80 27.40 6.51
CA LEU A 143 -1.75 28.04 7.81
C LEU A 143 -0.88 29.30 7.65
N ALA A 144 -1.52 30.43 7.37
CA ALA A 144 -0.86 31.72 7.31
C ALA A 144 -0.41 32.10 8.74
N THR A 145 0.86 31.83 9.06
CA THR A 145 1.50 32.42 10.23
C THR A 145 1.75 33.90 9.93
N THR A 146 0.87 34.77 10.41
CA THR A 146 1.06 36.22 10.38
C THR A 146 2.18 36.61 11.33
N THR A 147 3.40 36.78 10.81
CA THR A 147 4.46 37.52 11.50
C THR A 147 4.39 38.97 11.03
N THR A 148 3.95 39.86 11.93
CA THR A 148 3.99 41.32 11.73
C THR A 148 5.45 41.77 11.70
N ILE A 149 5.95 42.11 10.50
CA ILE A 149 7.21 42.83 10.33
C ILE A 149 6.93 44.12 9.55
N ALA A 150 7.50 45.23 10.04
CA ALA A 150 7.35 46.60 9.58
C ALA A 150 7.58 46.78 8.06
N PRO A 151 6.99 47.81 7.42
CA PRO A 151 7.04 47.97 5.97
C PRO A 151 8.42 48.42 5.50
N THR A 152 9.14 47.55 4.79
CA THR A 152 10.25 47.92 3.92
C THR A 152 9.87 47.70 2.47
N THR A 153 9.94 48.80 1.71
CA THR A 153 9.69 48.89 0.27
C THR A 153 10.57 47.89 -0.48
N THR A 154 9.98 46.87 -1.08
CA THR A 154 10.69 45.89 -1.93
C THR A 154 10.26 46.04 -3.38
N THR A 155 11.19 46.52 -4.20
CA THR A 155 11.08 46.63 -5.65
C THR A 155 10.96 45.24 -6.27
N THR A 156 9.88 45.01 -7.03
CA THR A 156 9.66 43.76 -7.78
C THR A 156 10.23 43.90 -9.19
N THR A 157 11.28 43.14 -9.51
CA THR A 157 11.75 42.94 -10.88
C THR A 157 11.06 41.70 -11.46
N ILE A 158 10.23 41.90 -12.48
CA ILE A 158 9.55 40.83 -13.19
C ILE A 158 10.44 40.39 -14.36
N THR A 159 11.01 39.19 -14.29
CA THR A 159 11.72 38.57 -15.40
C THR A 159 10.77 37.64 -16.14
N THR A 160 10.26 38.10 -17.29
CA THR A 160 9.43 37.31 -18.21
C THR A 160 10.32 36.33 -18.98
N THR A 161 10.14 35.03 -18.76
CA THR A 161 10.78 33.97 -19.57
C THR A 161 9.78 33.41 -20.55
N THR A 162 9.98 33.71 -21.83
CA THR A 162 9.15 33.26 -22.96
C THR A 162 9.46 31.78 -23.26
N MET A 163 8.48 30.88 -23.12
CA MET A 163 8.57 29.53 -23.68
C MET A 163 8.40 29.59 -25.21
N PRO A 164 9.20 28.85 -26.01
CA PRO A 164 8.96 28.72 -27.43
C PRO A 164 7.79 27.76 -27.70
N THR A 165 6.78 28.25 -28.39
CA THR A 165 5.65 27.49 -28.90
C THR A 165 6.09 26.71 -30.15
N THR A 166 6.15 25.38 -30.05
CA THR A 166 6.49 24.51 -31.20
C THR A 166 5.25 24.24 -32.04
N THR A 167 5.14 24.93 -33.18
CA THR A 167 4.12 24.69 -34.21
C THR A 167 4.46 23.42 -35.00
N THR A 168 3.58 22.43 -34.97
CA THR A 168 3.72 21.20 -35.77
C THR A 168 3.19 21.46 -37.18
N THR A 169 4.09 21.53 -38.16
CA THR A 169 3.76 21.60 -39.60
C THR A 169 4.00 20.23 -40.21
N THR A 170 2.97 19.65 -40.82
CA THR A 170 3.02 18.39 -41.57
C THR A 170 3.38 18.67 -43.04
N THR A 171 4.47 18.08 -43.54
CA THR A 171 4.74 17.96 -44.98
C THR A 171 5.54 16.67 -45.22
N PRO A 172 5.22 15.89 -46.27
CA PRO A 172 5.80 14.56 -46.49
C PRO A 172 7.07 14.65 -47.33
N THR A 173 8.16 13.96 -46.95
CA THR A 173 9.27 13.71 -47.91
C THR A 173 10.11 12.49 -47.54
N THR A 174 10.02 11.51 -48.44
CA THR A 174 11.08 10.66 -49.03
C THR A 174 12.21 10.14 -48.15
N SER A 175 12.16 8.82 -47.93
CA SER A 175 13.24 7.99 -47.39
C SER A 175 14.50 8.01 -48.26
N THR A 176 15.66 8.19 -47.64
CA THR A 176 16.94 7.68 -48.16
C THR A 176 17.57 6.80 -47.10
N THR A 177 17.82 5.55 -47.49
CA THR A 177 18.38 4.48 -46.68
C THR A 177 19.90 4.58 -46.66
N THR A 178 20.50 4.67 -45.46
CA THR A 178 21.93 4.39 -45.25
C THR A 178 22.06 3.24 -44.26
N THR A 179 22.56 2.11 -44.77
CA THR A 179 22.82 0.88 -44.03
C THR A 179 24.18 0.99 -43.36
N VAL A 180 24.24 0.82 -42.04
CA VAL A 180 25.48 0.44 -41.34
C VAL A 180 25.21 -0.82 -40.54
N GLN A 181 25.91 -1.87 -40.93
CA GLN A 181 25.86 -3.23 -40.42
C GLN A 181 26.94 -3.35 -39.36
N THR A 182 26.57 -3.72 -38.13
CA THR A 182 27.54 -4.13 -37.11
C THR A 182 27.15 -5.49 -36.55
N THR A 183 28.15 -6.37 -36.62
CA THR A 183 28.12 -7.82 -36.50
C THR A 183 28.01 -8.30 -35.05
N ALA A 184 27.41 -9.47 -34.91
CA ALA A 184 27.16 -10.22 -33.67
C ALA A 184 28.42 -10.56 -32.84
N SER A 185 28.20 -10.85 -31.56
CA SER A 185 28.83 -12.00 -30.90
C SER A 185 27.98 -12.47 -29.72
N ALA A 186 27.54 -13.73 -29.83
CA ALA A 186 26.94 -14.49 -28.75
C ALA A 186 28.05 -15.13 -27.91
N THR A 187 27.90 -15.13 -26.60
CA THR A 187 28.67 -15.99 -25.70
C THR A 187 27.72 -16.70 -24.76
N SER A 188 27.52 -17.99 -25.02
CA SER A 188 26.92 -18.95 -24.12
C SER A 188 27.83 -19.22 -22.93
N SER A 189 27.26 -19.36 -21.74
CA SER A 189 27.86 -20.11 -20.63
C SER A 189 26.78 -20.83 -19.82
N SER A 190 26.69 -22.13 -20.04
CA SER A 190 26.28 -23.19 -19.12
C SER A 190 27.10 -23.06 -17.80
N ILE A 191 26.68 -23.41 -16.59
CA ILE A 191 26.41 -24.71 -15.89
C ILE A 191 26.32 -24.35 -14.37
N PRO A 192 26.08 -25.24 -13.36
CA PRO A 192 25.37 -26.53 -13.29
C PRO A 192 24.38 -26.63 -12.08
N SER A 193 23.63 -27.74 -12.04
CA SER A 193 22.89 -28.26 -10.89
C SER A 193 23.80 -28.74 -9.75
N THR A 194 23.38 -28.55 -8.50
CA THR A 194 23.68 -29.46 -7.39
C THR A 194 22.51 -29.49 -6.40
N ALA A 195 21.99 -30.71 -6.19
CA ALA A 195 21.11 -31.07 -5.09
C ALA A 195 21.92 -31.17 -3.78
N SER A 196 21.28 -30.89 -2.63
CA SER A 196 21.54 -31.68 -1.42
C SER A 196 20.44 -31.48 -0.39
N ALA A 197 19.98 -32.62 0.13
CA ALA A 197 19.03 -32.77 1.20
C ALA A 197 19.67 -32.49 2.57
N ALA A 198 18.86 -32.04 3.53
CA ALA A 198 19.11 -32.27 4.95
C ALA A 198 17.77 -32.32 5.69
N THR A 199 17.33 -33.56 5.93
CA THR A 199 16.32 -33.94 6.91
C THR A 199 16.97 -33.87 8.29
N THR A 200 16.40 -33.08 9.22
CA THR A 200 16.72 -33.20 10.63
C THR A 200 15.44 -33.44 11.41
N THR A 201 15.36 -34.65 11.95
CA THR A 201 14.36 -35.21 12.85
C THR A 201 14.93 -35.11 14.26
N GLU A 202 14.23 -34.55 15.25
CA GLU A 202 14.37 -34.89 16.69
C GLU A 202 13.33 -34.16 17.58
N PRO A 203 13.08 -34.58 18.85
CA PRO A 203 12.18 -35.67 19.18
C PRO A 203 10.98 -35.26 20.06
N VAL A 204 10.00 -36.16 20.08
CA VAL A 204 8.87 -36.24 21.01
C VAL A 204 9.36 -36.49 22.44
N ALA A 205 8.97 -35.62 23.37
CA ALA A 205 8.98 -35.91 24.81
C ALA A 205 7.53 -36.01 25.30
N THR A 206 7.10 -37.24 25.53
CA THR A 206 5.87 -37.65 26.20
C THR A 206 6.11 -37.75 27.71
N THR A 207 5.00 -37.69 28.47
CA THR A 207 4.81 -38.06 29.89
C THR A 207 5.17 -36.93 30.89
N THR A 208 4.34 -36.54 31.86
CA THR A 208 3.44 -37.35 32.70
C THR A 208 2.39 -36.47 33.40
N GLU A 209 1.17 -37.00 33.49
CA GLU A 209 0.07 -36.61 34.39
C GLU A 209 0.51 -36.54 35.87
N PRO A 210 -0.17 -35.76 36.73
CA PRO A 210 -0.93 -36.49 37.75
C PRO A 210 -2.34 -35.95 38.02
N VAL A 211 -3.22 -36.95 38.14
CA VAL A 211 -4.52 -37.08 38.80
C VAL A 211 -4.77 -36.15 39.99
N ALA A 212 -6.04 -35.72 40.04
CA ALA A 212 -6.78 -34.97 41.04
C ALA A 212 -6.56 -35.31 42.53
N THR A 213 -6.79 -34.32 43.40
CA THR A 213 -7.43 -34.52 44.71
C THR A 213 -8.19 -33.25 45.13
N THR A 214 -9.50 -33.43 45.27
CA THR A 214 -10.52 -32.56 45.90
C THR A 214 -10.21 -32.32 47.37
N THR A 215 -10.44 -31.13 47.94
CA THR A 215 -10.90 -30.94 49.35
C THR A 215 -11.43 -29.51 49.56
N GLU A 216 -12.71 -29.42 49.95
CA GLU A 216 -13.43 -28.27 50.53
C GLU A 216 -13.16 -28.21 52.04
N PRO A 217 -13.18 -27.03 52.68
CA PRO A 217 -14.33 -26.70 53.53
C PRO A 217 -14.84 -25.26 53.39
#